data_AF-A0A0P9FDM8-F1
#
_entry.id   AF-A0A0P9FDM8-F1
#
_cell.length_a   1.000
_cell.length_b   1.000
_cell.length_c   1.000
_cell.angle_alpha   90.00
_cell.angle_beta   90.00
_cell.angle_gamma   90.00
#
_symmetry.space_group_name_H-M   'P 1'
#
loop_
_entity.id
_entity.type
_entity.pdbx_description
1 polymer ?
#
loop_
_entity_poly.entity_id
_entity_poly.type
_entity_poly.pdbx_seq_one_letter_code
_entity_poly.pdbx_strand_id
1 'polypeptide(L)'
;MPDVWNRVQQLQGKTLQTLRQKKLFDIIEVRADRVIFKPRDGNGTLRWCERESIERLYSLSRATEPLSPSQVQKELPTSRNSSYIAAIIGILRES
;
A
#
# COMPACT_ATOMS: atom_id res chain seq x y z
N MET A 1 -2.91 12.02 -9.42
CA MET A 1 -1.64 12.76 -9.19
C MET A 1 -0.53 11.98 -9.87
N PRO A 2 0.03 12.44 -11.00
CA PRO A 2 1.03 11.66 -11.74
C PRO A 2 2.28 11.32 -10.91
N ASP A 3 2.66 12.19 -9.97
CA ASP A 3 3.87 12.01 -9.14
C ASP A 3 3.78 10.80 -8.19
N VAL A 4 2.64 10.59 -7.53
CA VAL A 4 2.46 9.49 -6.56
C VAL A 4 2.52 8.13 -7.26
N TRP A 5 1.85 8.00 -8.41
CA TRP A 5 1.82 6.72 -9.11
C TRP A 5 3.19 6.35 -9.68
N ASN A 6 3.95 7.34 -10.17
CA ASN A 6 5.34 7.13 -10.58
C ASN A 6 6.20 6.59 -9.42
N ARG A 7 6.03 7.13 -8.21
CA ARG A 7 6.71 6.61 -7.01
C ARG A 7 6.28 5.19 -6.66
N VAL A 8 4.98 4.88 -6.77
CA VAL A 8 4.47 3.51 -6.58
C VAL A 8 5.10 2.55 -7.60
N GLN A 9 5.25 2.96 -8.86
CA GLN A 9 5.92 2.14 -9.89
C GLN A 9 7.39 1.86 -9.54
N GLN A 10 8.09 2.79 -8.91
CA GLN A 10 9.45 2.57 -8.41
C GLN A 10 9.55 1.57 -7.25
N LEU A 11 8.42 1.16 -6.66
CA LEU A 11 8.37 0.09 -5.67
C LEU A 11 8.31 -1.30 -6.30
N GLN A 12 8.09 -1.41 -7.62
CA GLN A 12 8.05 -2.70 -8.29
C GLN A 12 9.37 -3.47 -8.10
N GLY A 13 9.26 -4.75 -7.73
CA GLY A 13 10.40 -5.61 -7.42
C GLY A 13 11.01 -5.38 -6.03
N LYS A 14 10.52 -4.41 -5.24
CA LYS A 14 10.99 -4.18 -3.87
C LYS A 14 10.23 -5.04 -2.86
N THR A 15 10.95 -5.44 -1.81
CA THR A 15 10.37 -6.04 -0.60
C THR A 15 10.08 -4.93 0.40
N LEU A 16 8.84 -4.88 0.87
CA LEU A 16 8.37 -3.91 1.86
C LEU A 16 7.97 -4.62 3.16
N GLN A 17 7.78 -3.83 4.22
CA GLN A 17 7.41 -4.32 5.53
C GLN A 17 6.17 -3.60 6.07
N THR A 18 5.22 -4.36 6.59
CA THR A 18 4.02 -3.80 7.24
C THR A 18 4.38 -3.07 8.54
N LEU A 19 3.76 -1.91 8.77
CA LEU A 19 4.12 -1.01 9.89
C LEU A 19 3.95 -1.63 11.28
N ARG A 20 2.81 -2.29 11.55
CA ARG A 20 2.50 -2.85 12.89
C ARG A 20 3.06 -4.24 13.13
N GLN A 21 2.85 -5.15 12.19
CA GLN A 21 3.18 -6.57 12.38
C GLN A 21 4.57 -6.94 11.84
N LYS A 22 5.29 -5.98 11.24
CA LYS A 22 6.62 -6.19 10.66
C LYS A 22 6.68 -7.34 9.63
N LYS A 23 5.53 -7.71 9.04
CA LYS A 23 5.44 -8.75 8.02
C LYS A 23 5.97 -8.25 6.69
N LEU A 24 6.81 -9.05 6.05
CA LEU A 24 7.41 -8.74 4.75
C LEU A 24 6.47 -9.14 3.61
N PHE A 25 6.51 -8.35 2.54
CA PHE A 25 5.77 -8.61 1.31
C PHE A 25 6.52 -8.04 0.12
N ASP A 26 6.42 -8.69 -1.03
CA ASP A 26 7.05 -8.26 -2.27
C ASP A 26 6.05 -7.56 -3.16
N ILE A 27 6.41 -6.40 -3.72
CA ILE A 27 5.66 -5.80 -4.81
C ILE A 27 6.06 -6.52 -6.10
N ILE A 28 5.16 -7.35 -6.61
CA ILE A 28 5.43 -8.19 -7.78
C ILE A 28 5.28 -7.37 -9.06
N GLU A 29 4.20 -6.59 -9.16
CA GLU A 29 3.86 -5.88 -10.38
C GLU A 29 3.04 -4.63 -10.06
N VAL A 30 3.36 -3.50 -10.70
CA VAL A 30 2.58 -2.26 -10.62
C VAL A 30 2.01 -1.98 -12.01
N ARG A 31 0.70 -2.14 -12.15
CA ARG A 31 -0.04 -1.86 -13.38
C ARG A 31 -0.47 -0.40 -13.44
N ALA A 32 -1.20 -0.03 -14.49
CA ALA A 32 -1.78 1.31 -14.59
C ALA A 32 -2.91 1.56 -13.57
N ASP A 33 -3.63 0.50 -13.18
CA ASP A 33 -4.86 0.53 -12.39
C ASP A 33 -4.74 -0.10 -10.99
N ARG A 34 -3.69 -0.89 -10.74
CA ARG A 34 -3.52 -1.63 -9.48
C ARG A 34 -2.07 -1.98 -9.17
N VAL A 35 -1.80 -2.28 -7.91
CA VAL A 35 -0.55 -2.88 -7.41
C VAL A 35 -0.82 -4.32 -7.02
N ILE A 36 0.04 -5.24 -7.46
CA ILE A 36 0.02 -6.65 -7.10
C ILE A 36 1.20 -6.93 -6.18
N PHE A 37 0.93 -7.58 -5.05
CA PHE A 37 1.93 -7.90 -4.06
C PHE A 37 1.74 -9.29 -3.47
N LYS A 38 2.83 -9.87 -3.01
CA LYS A 38 2.87 -11.20 -2.42
C LYS A 38 3.36 -11.12 -0.98
N PRO A 39 2.51 -11.38 0.02
CA PRO A 39 2.96 -11.57 1.39
C PRO A 39 3.96 -12.73 1.47
N ARG A 40 5.06 -12.55 2.20
CA ARG A 40 6.00 -13.63 2.52
C ARG A 40 5.54 -14.49 3.70
N ASP A 41 4.56 -14.00 4.44
CA ASP A 41 3.96 -14.67 5.60
C ASP A 41 2.74 -15.49 5.15
N GLY A 42 2.78 -16.83 5.31
CA GLY A 42 1.71 -17.77 4.94
C GLY A 42 1.83 -18.39 3.55
N ASN A 43 0.70 -18.83 2.95
CA ASN A 43 0.63 -19.54 1.66
C ASN A 43 1.04 -18.72 0.42
N GLY A 44 1.53 -17.48 0.59
CA GLY A 44 2.04 -16.67 -0.52
C GLY A 44 0.99 -16.31 -1.58
N THR A 45 -0.30 -16.28 -1.23
CA THR A 45 -1.36 -15.88 -2.16
C THR A 45 -1.17 -14.44 -2.60
N LEU A 46 -1.20 -14.21 -3.92
CA LEU A 46 -1.14 -12.88 -4.49
C LEU A 46 -2.32 -12.04 -4.01
N ARG A 47 -2.02 -10.81 -3.64
CA ARG A 47 -2.99 -9.79 -3.24
C ARG A 47 -2.82 -8.58 -4.13
N TRP A 48 -3.85 -7.77 -4.22
CA TRP A 48 -3.81 -6.55 -5.02
C TRP A 48 -4.55 -5.41 -4.33
N CYS A 49 -4.21 -4.20 -4.74
CA CYS A 49 -4.86 -2.97 -4.33
C CYS A 49 -5.01 -2.04 -5.53
N GLU A 50 -6.12 -1.33 -5.60
CA GLU A 50 -6.42 -0.41 -6.70
C GLU A 50 -5.60 0.88 -6.56
N ARG A 51 -5.27 1.45 -7.72
CA ARG A 51 -4.64 2.75 -7.82
C ARG A 51 -5.45 3.82 -7.11
N GLU A 52 -6.75 3.85 -7.36
CA GLU A 52 -7.64 4.86 -6.78
C GLU A 52 -7.62 4.81 -5.25
N SER A 53 -7.65 3.60 -4.68
CA SER A 53 -7.52 3.39 -3.23
C SER A 53 -6.21 3.97 -2.68
N ILE A 54 -5.09 3.75 -3.38
CA ILE A 54 -3.76 4.27 -2.99
C ILE A 54 -3.72 5.79 -3.11
N GLU A 55 -4.13 6.37 -4.24
CA GLU A 55 -4.10 7.82 -4.46
C GLU A 55 -5.04 8.55 -3.47
N ARG A 56 -6.21 7.99 -3.17
CA ARG A 56 -7.16 8.52 -2.19
C ARG A 56 -6.57 8.51 -0.78
N LEU A 57 -6.04 7.37 -0.33
CA LEU A 57 -5.42 7.28 0.98
C LEU A 57 -4.17 8.13 1.10
N TYR A 58 -3.34 8.21 0.05
CA TYR A 58 -2.18 9.11 0.04
C TYR A 58 -2.61 10.56 0.25
N SER A 59 -3.65 11.00 -0.47
CA SER A 59 -4.20 12.36 -0.36
C SER A 59 -4.72 12.64 1.06
N LEU A 60 -5.44 11.69 1.65
CA LEU A 60 -5.90 11.78 3.05
C LEU A 60 -4.74 11.80 4.05
N SER A 61 -3.70 11.00 3.80
CA SER A 61 -2.50 10.94 4.65
C SER A 61 -1.68 12.22 4.63
N ARG A 62 -1.79 13.05 3.58
CA ARG A 62 -1.17 14.37 3.55
C ARG A 62 -1.97 15.40 4.35
N ALA A 63 -3.28 15.22 4.46
CA ALA A 63 -4.18 16.12 5.17
C ALA A 63 -4.25 15.84 6.69
N THR A 64 -3.82 14.65 7.13
CA THR A 64 -3.90 14.22 8.53
C THR A 64 -2.61 13.52 8.98
N GLU A 65 -2.42 13.41 10.30
CA GLU A 65 -1.36 12.59 10.95
C GLU A 65 -1.22 11.17 10.33
N PRO A 66 -0.10 10.44 10.56
CA PRO A 66 0.16 9.15 9.91
C PRO A 66 -1.04 8.20 9.94
N LEU A 67 -1.44 7.75 8.74
CA LEU A 67 -2.61 6.88 8.57
C LEU A 67 -2.42 5.59 9.36
N SER A 68 -3.20 5.45 10.43
CA SER A 68 -3.28 4.22 11.18
C SER A 68 -4.04 3.15 10.39
N PRO A 69 -3.71 1.85 10.54
CA PRO A 69 -4.44 0.76 9.87
C PRO A 69 -5.96 0.81 10.12
N SER A 70 -6.39 1.27 11.29
CA SER A 70 -7.80 1.47 11.62
C SER A 70 -8.47 2.58 10.81
N GLN A 71 -7.74 3.64 10.44
CA GLN A 71 -8.23 4.70 9.56
C GLN A 71 -8.33 4.20 8.12
N VAL A 72 -7.36 3.41 7.66
CA VAL A 72 -7.43 2.74 6.36
C VAL A 72 -8.63 1.80 6.30
N GLN A 73 -8.90 1.03 7.36
CA GLN A 73 -10.09 0.18 7.45
C GLN A 73 -11.39 0.99 7.49
N LYS A 74 -11.38 2.19 8.08
CA LYS A 74 -12.56 3.06 8.11
C LYS A 74 -12.89 3.61 6.72
N GLU A 75 -11.87 3.98 5.95
CA GLU A 75 -12.02 4.52 4.59
C GLU A 75 -12.21 3.43 3.53
N LEU A 76 -11.63 2.24 3.74
CA LEU A 76 -11.75 1.06 2.89
C LEU A 76 -12.23 -0.15 3.70
N PRO A 77 -13.49 -0.15 4.17
CA PRO A 77 -14.01 -1.19 5.06
C PRO A 77 -14.05 -2.58 4.43
N THR A 78 -14.10 -2.66 3.11
CA THR A 78 -14.08 -3.91 2.34
C THR A 78 -12.67 -4.43 2.05
N SER A 79 -11.62 -3.61 2.25
CA SER A 79 -10.27 -4.02 1.92
C SER A 79 -9.67 -4.88 3.02
N ARG A 80 -9.42 -6.16 2.70
CA ARG A 80 -8.65 -7.08 3.57
C ARG A 80 -7.14 -6.80 3.56
N ASN A 81 -6.73 -5.73 2.87
CA ASN A 81 -5.34 -5.41 2.56
C ASN A 81 -4.84 -4.12 3.25
N SER A 82 -5.62 -3.56 4.18
CA SER A 82 -5.37 -2.29 4.87
C SER A 82 -3.95 -2.14 5.42
N SER A 83 -3.39 -3.19 6.03
CA SER A 83 -2.03 -3.16 6.59
C SER A 83 -0.92 -3.01 5.53
N TYR A 84 -1.11 -3.60 4.35
CA TYR A 84 -0.15 -3.50 3.23
C TYR A 84 -0.24 -2.14 2.57
N ILE A 85 -1.47 -1.64 2.41
CA ILE A 85 -1.72 -0.32 1.84
C ILE A 85 -1.11 0.75 2.73
N ALA A 86 -1.34 0.69 4.06
CA ALA A 86 -0.74 1.62 5.01
C ALA A 86 0.80 1.65 4.92
N ALA A 87 1.44 0.49 4.72
CA ALA A 87 2.88 0.40 4.57
C ALA A 87 3.39 1.05 3.27
N ILE A 88 2.71 0.80 2.15
CA ILE A 88 3.02 1.46 0.87
C ILE A 88 2.91 2.99 1.04
N ILE A 89 1.81 3.48 1.62
CA ILE A 89 1.61 4.91 1.87
C ILE A 89 2.69 5.48 2.80
N GLY A 90 3.08 4.75 3.84
CA GLY A 90 4.17 5.16 4.75
C GLY A 90 5.48 5.41 3.99
N ILE A 91 5.89 4.48 3.16
CA ILE A 91 7.12 4.61 2.35
C ILE A 91 7.03 5.79 1.38
N LEU A 92 5.88 6.01 0.75
CA LEU A 92 5.66 7.13 -0.17
C LEU A 92 5.73 8.51 0.51
N ARG A 93 5.60 8.57 1.84
CA ARG A 93 5.77 9.80 2.63
C ARG A 93 7.22 10.04 3.04
N GLU A 94 8.00 8.98 3.21
CA GLU A 94 9.41 9.06 3.60
C GLU A 94 10.36 9.26 2.40
N SER A 95 9.89 8.98 1.18
CA SER A 95 10.61 9.23 -0.09
C SER A 95 10.29 10.60 -0.69
#